data_AF-A0A0K8SQ79-F1
#
_entry.id   AF-A0A0K8SQ79-F1
#
_cell.length_a   1.000
_cell.length_b   1.000
_cell.length_c   1.000
_cell.angle_alpha   90.00
_cell.angle_beta   90.00
_cell.angle_gamma   90.00
#
_symmetry.space_group_name_H-M   'P 1'
#
loop_
_entity.id
_entity.type
_entity.pdbx_description
1 polymer ?
#
loop_
_entity_poly.entity_id
_entity_poly.type
_entity_poly.pdbx_seq_one_letter_code
_entity_poly.pdbx_strand_id
1 'polypeptide(L)'
;QGFATGNVDNDAYAVRLFEKEGHQLMLAQSFAKNMGLYGERVGALTFLCGDPDTAANMMSQLKIMIRTMYSNPSINGSRLVTEILTSPELKKEWLEDVKLMADRIITMRKRLRSGIEKHGNKNNWKHITDQIGMFCYTGLNPEQVERLT
;
A
#
# COMPACT_ATOMS: atom_id res chain seq x y z
N GLN A 1 0.64 0.37 -3.53
CA GLN A 1 -0.77 0.66 -3.92
C GLN A 1 -1.37 -0.62 -4.50
N GLY A 2 -2.71 -0.78 -4.49
CA GLY A 2 -3.40 -1.91 -5.13
C GLY A 2 -4.41 -2.66 -4.25
N PHE A 3 -4.33 -2.55 -2.92
CA PHE A 3 -5.24 -3.26 -2.00
C PHE A 3 -6.48 -2.46 -1.59
N ALA A 4 -6.65 -1.24 -2.11
CA ALA A 4 -7.82 -0.45 -1.81
C ALA A 4 -8.99 -0.85 -2.72
N THR A 5 -8.79 -0.73 -4.02
CA THR A 5 -9.79 -1.05 -5.05
C THR A 5 -9.46 -2.30 -5.86
N GLY A 6 -8.29 -2.92 -5.64
CA GLY A 6 -7.77 -3.98 -6.52
C GLY A 6 -7.12 -3.45 -7.80
N ASN A 7 -6.96 -2.14 -7.93
CA ASN A 7 -6.35 -1.48 -9.09
C ASN A 7 -5.34 -0.43 -8.62
N VAL A 8 -4.11 -0.51 -9.12
CA VAL A 8 -3.01 0.36 -8.68
C VAL A 8 -3.20 1.83 -9.10
N ASP A 9 -3.88 2.09 -10.21
CA ASP A 9 -4.12 3.44 -10.74
C ASP A 9 -5.22 4.16 -9.98
N ASN A 10 -6.33 3.45 -9.71
CA ASN A 10 -7.41 3.97 -8.86
C ASN A 10 -6.90 4.28 -7.45
N ASP A 11 -6.08 3.39 -6.89
CA ASP A 11 -5.47 3.58 -5.57
C ASP A 11 -4.44 4.72 -5.53
N ALA A 12 -3.91 5.14 -6.68
CA ALA A 12 -3.01 6.27 -6.82
C ALA A 12 -3.73 7.60 -7.12
N TYR A 13 -5.07 7.59 -7.23
CA TYR A 13 -5.87 8.75 -7.63
C TYR A 13 -5.57 10.00 -6.81
N ALA A 14 -5.58 9.92 -5.48
CA ALA A 14 -5.36 11.08 -4.62
C ALA A 14 -3.98 11.71 -4.84
N VAL A 15 -2.92 10.90 -4.97
CA VAL A 15 -1.56 11.41 -5.22
C VAL A 15 -1.49 12.13 -6.58
N ARG A 16 -2.08 11.53 -7.62
CA ARG A 16 -2.12 12.12 -8.97
C ARG A 16 -2.99 13.37 -9.05
N LEU A 17 -4.08 13.43 -8.28
CA LEU A 17 -4.92 14.63 -8.19
C LEU A 17 -4.13 15.79 -7.60
N PHE A 18 -3.41 15.55 -6.50
CA PHE A 18 -2.62 16.61 -5.86
C PHE A 18 -1.48 17.09 -6.76
N GLU A 19 -0.81 16.17 -7.47
CA GLU A 19 0.21 16.54 -8.46
C GLU A 19 -0.40 17.39 -9.60
N LYS A 20 -1.55 16.99 -10.15
CA LYS A 20 -2.27 17.74 -11.18
C LYS A 20 -2.70 19.14 -10.72
N GLU A 21 -3.05 19.31 -9.45
CA GLU A 21 -3.40 20.61 -8.86
C GLU A 21 -2.18 21.49 -8.53
N GLY A 22 -0.95 21.00 -8.80
CA GLY A 22 0.28 21.75 -8.60
C GLY A 22 0.82 21.71 -7.17
N HIS A 23 0.33 20.81 -6.32
CA HIS A 23 0.88 20.65 -4.96
C HIS A 23 2.25 20.00 -5.01
N GLN A 24 3.17 20.47 -4.17
CA GLN A 24 4.43 19.78 -3.92
C GLN A 24 4.20 18.60 -2.97
N LEU A 25 4.73 17.42 -3.33
CA LEU A 25 4.46 16.17 -2.63
C LEU A 25 5.75 15.44 -2.29
N MET A 26 5.73 14.78 -1.13
CA MET A 26 6.66 13.70 -0.80
C MET A 26 5.86 12.40 -0.72
N LEU A 27 6.33 11.35 -1.39
CA LEU A 27 5.68 10.06 -1.44
C LEU A 27 6.63 8.95 -0.96
N ALA A 28 6.24 8.26 0.11
CA ALA A 28 6.87 7.02 0.55
C ALA A 28 6.09 5.82 0.01
N GLN A 29 6.75 4.93 -0.73
CA GLN A 29 6.17 3.72 -1.31
C GLN A 29 6.82 2.49 -0.70
N SER A 30 6.02 1.46 -0.43
CA SER A 30 6.48 0.17 0.09
C SER A 30 6.00 -0.95 -0.81
N PHE A 31 6.90 -1.87 -1.16
CA PHE A 31 6.58 -3.06 -1.95
C PHE A 31 6.35 -4.31 -1.08
N ALA A 32 6.39 -4.16 0.25
CA ALA A 32 6.24 -5.28 1.18
C ALA A 32 4.89 -6.01 1.02
N LYS A 33 3.81 -5.27 0.72
CA LYS A 33 2.44 -5.81 0.76
C LYS A 33 1.96 -6.21 -0.64
N ASN A 34 2.06 -5.29 -1.59
CA ASN A 34 1.56 -5.50 -2.95
C ASN A 34 2.45 -6.39 -3.81
N MET A 35 3.71 -6.62 -3.45
CA MET A 35 4.59 -7.62 -4.09
C MET A 35 4.99 -8.75 -3.14
N GLY A 36 4.47 -8.78 -1.91
CA GLY A 36 4.83 -9.80 -0.91
C GLY A 36 6.29 -9.73 -0.43
N LEU A 37 7.04 -8.67 -0.75
CA LEU A 37 8.46 -8.53 -0.44
C LEU A 37 8.70 -8.02 1.00
N TYR A 38 8.02 -8.62 1.98
CA TYR A 38 8.04 -8.19 3.39
C TYR A 38 9.45 -8.14 3.96
N GLY A 39 10.21 -9.24 3.80
CA GLY A 39 11.56 -9.40 4.35
C GLY A 39 12.65 -8.66 3.57
N GLU A 40 12.42 -8.34 2.29
CA GLU A 40 13.41 -7.69 1.41
C GLU A 40 13.63 -6.20 1.72
N ARG A 41 12.70 -5.61 2.48
CA ARG A 41 12.75 -4.21 2.94
C ARG A 41 12.86 -3.20 1.79
N VAL A 42 12.17 -3.46 0.67
CA VAL A 42 12.20 -2.59 -0.51
C VAL A 42 11.06 -1.57 -0.54
N GLY A 43 11.41 -0.34 -0.91
CA GLY A 43 10.53 0.81 -1.02
C GLY A 43 11.22 1.95 -1.78
N ALA A 44 10.50 3.07 -1.95
CA ALA A 44 11.02 4.26 -2.59
C ALA A 44 10.53 5.52 -1.86
N LEU A 45 11.34 6.58 -1.89
CA LEU A 45 10.98 7.91 -1.42
C LEU A 45 11.11 8.88 -2.59
N THR A 46 10.03 9.55 -2.94
CA THR A 46 9.95 10.48 -4.07
C THR A 46 9.62 11.88 -3.56
N PHE A 47 10.30 12.90 -4.10
CA PHE A 47 9.98 14.30 -3.89
C PHE A 47 9.61 14.92 -5.24
N LEU A 48 8.40 15.46 -5.34
CA LEU A 48 7.98 16.21 -6.52
C LEU A 48 8.57 17.62 -6.45
N CYS A 49 9.54 17.88 -7.30
CA CYS A 49 10.25 19.17 -7.39
C CYS A 49 9.74 19.96 -8.59
N GLY A 50 9.74 21.30 -8.50
CA GLY A 50 9.26 22.16 -9.58
C GLY A 50 10.17 22.19 -10.81
N ASP A 51 11.45 21.89 -10.62
CA ASP A 51 12.47 21.94 -11.68
C ASP A 51 13.59 20.90 -11.43
N PRO A 52 14.38 20.56 -12.47
CA PRO A 52 15.48 19.59 -12.37
C PRO A 52 16.61 19.99 -11.42
N ASP A 53 16.92 21.28 -11.28
CA ASP A 53 18.01 21.75 -10.42
C ASP A 53 17.64 21.57 -8.94
N THR A 54 16.40 21.91 -8.59
CA THR A 54 15.84 21.64 -7.26
C THR A 54 15.82 20.14 -6.96
N ALA A 55 15.46 19.29 -7.94
CA ALA A 55 15.48 17.84 -7.78
C ALA A 55 16.90 17.30 -7.53
N ALA A 56 17.91 17.82 -8.25
CA ALA A 56 19.30 17.45 -8.06
C ALA A 56 19.82 17.87 -6.67
N ASN A 57 19.49 19.09 -6.23
CA ASN A 57 19.82 19.59 -4.90
C ASN A 57 19.20 18.72 -3.80
N MET A 58 17.90 18.41 -3.90
CA MET A 58 17.21 17.51 -2.98
C MET A 58 17.86 16.12 -2.93
N MET A 59 18.16 15.54 -4.10
CA MET A 59 18.83 14.25 -4.20
C MET A 59 20.21 14.23 -3.54
N SER A 60 20.98 15.33 -3.63
CA SER A 60 22.29 15.45 -2.97
C SER A 60 22.17 15.34 -1.44
N GLN A 61 21.18 16.02 -0.85
CA GLN A 61 20.95 16.03 0.59
C GLN A 61 20.42 14.67 1.08
N LEU A 62 19.53 14.05 0.31
CA LEU A 62 19.06 12.68 0.59
C LEU A 62 20.21 11.67 0.60
N LYS A 63 21.15 11.77 -0.34
CA LYS A 63 22.34 10.90 -0.36
C LYS A 63 23.20 11.06 0.89
N ILE A 64 23.40 12.29 1.38
CA ILE A 64 24.14 12.55 2.62
C ILE A 64 23.44 11.87 3.81
N MET A 65 22.12 12.07 3.96
CA MET A 65 21.34 11.46 5.05
C MET A 65 21.36 9.91 4.98
N ILE A 66 21.15 9.34 3.80
CA ILE A 66 21.19 7.88 3.61
C ILE A 66 22.57 7.34 3.98
N ARG A 67 23.64 8.03 3.57
CA ARG A 67 25.02 7.62 3.84
C ARG A 67 25.30 7.53 5.33
N THR A 68 24.78 8.45 6.13
CA THR A 68 24.96 8.46 7.60
C THR A 68 24.03 7.50 8.33
N MET A 69 22.90 7.11 7.75
CA MET A 69 21.96 6.18 8.39
C MET A 69 22.30 4.71 8.15
N TYR A 70 22.48 4.33 6.88
CA TYR A 70 22.66 2.91 6.51
C TYR A 70 23.56 2.72 5.28
N SER A 71 24.30 3.75 4.89
CA SER A 71 25.23 3.76 3.74
C SER A 71 24.55 3.68 2.37
N ASN A 72 23.90 2.57 2.03
CA ASN A 72 23.25 2.32 0.74
C ASN A 72 22.15 1.24 0.88
N PRO A 73 21.11 1.26 0.03
CA PRO A 73 19.94 0.36 0.17
C PRO A 73 20.25 -1.09 -0.25
N SER A 74 19.42 -2.03 0.22
CA SER A 74 19.49 -3.44 -0.18
C SER A 74 19.21 -3.62 -1.68
N ILE A 75 20.04 -4.42 -2.35
CA ILE A 75 19.98 -4.60 -3.80
C ILE A 75 18.93 -5.64 -4.23
N ASN A 76 18.69 -6.68 -3.43
CA ASN A 76 17.91 -7.84 -3.86
C ASN A 76 16.44 -7.49 -4.15
N GLY A 77 15.71 -6.95 -3.18
CA GLY A 77 14.34 -6.48 -3.38
C GLY A 77 14.22 -5.45 -4.51
N SER A 78 15.20 -4.55 -4.65
CA SER A 78 15.22 -3.56 -5.73
C SER A 78 15.33 -4.20 -7.13
N ARG A 79 16.12 -5.27 -7.27
CA ARG A 79 16.22 -6.05 -8.52
C ARG A 79 14.91 -6.77 -8.84
N LEU A 80 14.29 -7.41 -7.85
CA LEU A 80 12.99 -8.08 -8.04
C LEU A 80 11.90 -7.11 -8.49
N VAL A 81 11.78 -5.96 -7.82
CA VAL A 81 10.83 -4.90 -8.21
C VAL A 81 11.12 -4.41 -9.62
N THR A 82 12.39 -4.20 -9.97
CA THR A 82 12.78 -3.73 -11.31
C THR A 82 12.38 -4.76 -12.36
N GLU A 83 12.78 -6.02 -12.21
CA GLU A 83 12.48 -7.11 -13.14
C GLU A 83 10.97 -7.22 -13.42
N ILE A 84 10.15 -7.25 -12.36
CA ILE A 84 8.70 -7.33 -12.47
C ILE A 84 8.12 -6.11 -13.20
N LEU A 85 8.57 -4.90 -12.87
CA LEU A 85 7.98 -3.67 -13.42
C LEU A 85 8.46 -3.35 -14.84
N THR A 86 9.62 -3.85 -15.26
CA THR A 86 10.18 -3.62 -16.59
C THR A 86 9.86 -4.71 -17.61
N SER A 87 9.50 -5.92 -17.18
CA SER A 87 8.92 -6.95 -18.06
C SER A 87 7.41 -6.74 -18.21
N PRO A 88 6.88 -6.53 -19.43
CA PRO A 88 5.44 -6.41 -19.66
C PRO A 88 4.65 -7.63 -19.18
N GLU A 89 5.20 -8.83 -19.37
CA GLU A 89 4.59 -10.11 -19.00
C GLU A 89 4.49 -10.24 -17.48
N LEU A 90 5.61 -10.05 -16.76
CA LEU A 90 5.65 -10.14 -15.30
C LEU A 90 4.82 -9.03 -14.65
N LYS A 91 4.83 -7.82 -15.21
CA LYS A 91 4.01 -6.72 -14.72
C LYS A 91 2.52 -7.05 -14.82
N LYS A 92 2.10 -7.67 -15.93
CA LYS A 92 0.70 -8.08 -16.12
C LYS A 92 0.30 -9.12 -15.09
N GLU A 93 1.11 -10.17 -14.92
CA GLU A 93 0.89 -11.21 -13.91
C GLU A 93 0.79 -10.62 -12.50
N TRP A 94 1.72 -9.73 -12.14
CA TRP A 94 1.71 -9.04 -10.85
C TRP A 94 0.43 -8.21 -10.62
N LEU A 95 -0.09 -7.52 -11.64
CA LEU A 95 -1.35 -6.78 -11.53
C LEU A 95 -2.55 -7.70 -11.29
N GLU A 96 -2.57 -8.87 -11.93
CA GLU A 96 -3.59 -9.91 -11.71
C GLU A 96 -3.52 -10.48 -10.28
N ASP A 97 -2.31 -10.76 -9.78
CA ASP A 97 -2.08 -11.22 -8.41
C ASP A 97 -2.51 -10.20 -7.35
N VAL A 98 -2.17 -8.92 -7.55
CA VAL A 98 -2.61 -7.82 -6.68
C VAL A 98 -4.13 -7.75 -6.62
N LYS A 99 -4.79 -7.86 -7.78
CA LYS A 99 -6.26 -7.87 -7.86
C LYS A 99 -6.84 -9.08 -7.14
N LEU A 100 -6.31 -10.28 -7.36
CA LEU A 100 -6.77 -11.50 -6.70
C LEU A 100 -6.68 -11.38 -5.17
N MET A 101 -5.57 -10.86 -4.64
CA MET A 101 -5.40 -10.62 -3.21
C MET A 101 -6.40 -9.60 -2.66
N ALA A 102 -6.62 -8.49 -3.36
CA ALA A 102 -7.59 -7.46 -2.97
C ALA A 102 -9.03 -7.99 -2.97
N ASP A 103 -9.42 -8.71 -4.04
CA ASP A 103 -10.76 -9.30 -4.19
C ASP A 103 -11.05 -10.32 -3.09
N ARG A 104 -10.03 -11.10 -2.68
CA ARG A 104 -10.15 -12.02 -1.53
C ARG A 104 -10.43 -11.28 -0.23
N ILE A 105 -9.73 -10.18 0.05
CA ILE A 105 -9.95 -9.36 1.25
C ILE A 105 -11.37 -8.79 1.27
N ILE A 106 -11.82 -8.22 0.15
CA ILE A 106 -13.18 -7.69 0.00
C ILE A 106 -14.22 -8.79 0.23
N THR A 107 -13.98 -9.99 -0.31
CA THR A 107 -14.86 -11.15 -0.12
C THR A 107 -14.92 -11.57 1.34
N MET A 108 -13.79 -11.61 2.05
CA MET A 108 -13.76 -11.98 3.47
C MET A 108 -14.52 -10.96 4.34
N ARG A 109 -14.40 -9.66 4.04
CA ARG A 109 -15.18 -8.60 4.72
C ARG A 109 -16.68 -8.81 4.56
N LYS A 110 -17.15 -9.07 3.33
CA LYS A 110 -18.56 -9.37 3.06
C LYS A 110 -19.03 -10.61 3.83
N ARG A 111 -18.23 -11.68 3.82
CA ARG A 111 -18.55 -12.94 4.52
C ARG A 111 -18.62 -12.75 6.03
N LEU A 112 -17.67 -12.03 6.62
CA LEU A 112 -17.62 -11.75 8.05
C LEU A 112 -18.86 -10.97 8.50
N ARG A 113 -19.15 -9.83 7.84
CA ARG A 113 -20.33 -9.02 8.14
C ARG A 113 -21.62 -9.84 8.03
N SER A 114 -21.81 -10.54 6.91
CA SER A 114 -23.00 -11.39 6.69
C SER A 114 -23.11 -12.48 7.75
N GLY A 115 -21.99 -13.05 8.19
CA GLY A 115 -21.94 -14.05 9.25
C GLY A 115 -22.44 -13.48 10.58
N ILE A 116 -21.94 -12.31 10.99
CA ILE A 116 -22.35 -11.65 12.23
C ILE A 116 -23.84 -11.31 12.22
N GLU A 117 -24.34 -10.73 11.14
CA GLU A 117 -25.75 -10.35 10.98
C GLU A 117 -26.67 -11.59 11.01
N LYS A 118 -26.26 -12.69 10.36
CA LYS A 118 -27.01 -13.97 10.37
C LYS A 118 -27.12 -14.60 11.77
N HIS A 119 -26.17 -14.36 12.65
CA HIS A 119 -26.20 -14.85 14.05
C HIS A 119 -26.99 -13.90 14.98
N GLY A 120 -27.73 -12.94 14.44
CA GLY A 120 -28.69 -12.13 15.20
C GLY A 120 -28.08 -10.93 15.92
N ASN A 121 -26.83 -10.56 15.63
CA ASN A 121 -26.26 -9.34 16.19
C ASN A 121 -26.93 -8.10 15.58
N LYS A 122 -27.52 -7.24 16.43
CA LYS A 122 -28.30 -6.06 16.01
C LYS A 122 -27.47 -4.80 15.81
N ASN A 123 -26.18 -4.81 16.13
CA ASN A 123 -25.33 -3.63 15.95
C ASN A 123 -25.07 -3.39 14.45
N ASN A 124 -24.76 -2.15 14.09
CA ASN A 124 -24.36 -1.82 12.73
C ASN A 124 -22.93 -2.31 12.46
N TRP A 125 -22.77 -3.25 11.53
CA TRP A 125 -21.47 -3.79 11.09
C TRP A 125 -21.04 -3.32 9.69
N LYS A 126 -21.69 -2.29 9.14
CA LYS A 126 -21.41 -1.75 7.79
C LYS A 126 -19.95 -1.30 7.64
N HIS A 127 -19.31 -0.83 8.71
CA HIS A 127 -17.90 -0.42 8.71
C HIS A 127 -16.95 -1.52 8.26
N ILE A 128 -17.27 -2.81 8.49
CA ILE A 128 -16.45 -3.93 8.00
C ILE A 128 -16.32 -3.91 6.48
N THR A 129 -17.41 -3.57 5.78
CA THR A 129 -17.47 -3.54 4.30
C THR A 129 -17.16 -2.17 3.70
N ASP A 130 -17.33 -1.08 4.44
CA ASP A 130 -17.00 0.27 3.99
C ASP A 130 -15.49 0.57 4.10
N GLN A 131 -14.83 -0.02 5.10
CA GLN A 131 -13.39 0.11 5.26
C GLN A 131 -12.64 -0.63 4.17
N ILE A 132 -11.46 -0.10 3.85
CA ILE A 132 -10.66 -0.50 2.70
C ILE A 132 -9.30 -1.03 3.16
N GLY A 133 -8.72 -1.97 2.40
CA GLY A 133 -7.40 -2.54 2.67
C GLY A 133 -7.42 -3.73 3.64
N MET A 134 -6.24 -4.11 4.13
CA MET A 134 -6.03 -5.36 4.88
C MET A 134 -6.61 -5.34 6.30
N PHE A 135 -6.70 -4.17 6.94
CA PHE A 135 -7.04 -4.05 8.35
C PHE A 135 -8.45 -3.51 8.55
N CYS A 136 -9.13 -4.03 9.56
CA CYS A 136 -10.45 -3.56 9.96
C CYS A 136 -10.36 -2.95 11.36
N TYR A 137 -10.76 -1.70 11.50
CA TYR A 137 -11.02 -1.12 12.81
C TYR A 137 -12.38 -1.64 13.30
N THR A 138 -12.35 -2.71 14.08
CA THR A 138 -13.55 -3.50 14.43
C THR A 138 -14.51 -2.76 15.36
N GLY A 139 -13.99 -1.83 16.17
CA GLY A 139 -14.76 -1.16 17.23
C GLY A 139 -14.94 -2.01 18.49
N LEU A 140 -14.27 -3.16 18.58
CA LEU A 140 -14.27 -3.97 19.79
C LEU A 140 -13.42 -3.30 20.88
N ASN A 141 -13.91 -3.32 22.11
CA ASN A 141 -13.16 -2.83 23.26
C ASN A 141 -12.13 -3.89 23.74
N PRO A 142 -11.18 -3.51 24.62
CA PRO A 142 -10.16 -4.45 25.10
C PRO A 142 -10.73 -5.72 25.72
N GLU A 143 -11.80 -5.64 26.53
CA GLU A 143 -12.40 -6.82 27.16
C GLU A 143 -13.03 -7.77 26.13
N GLN A 144 -13.63 -7.25 25.05
CA GLN A 144 -14.17 -8.06 23.96
C GLN A 144 -13.07 -8.72 23.14
N VAL A 145 -11.95 -8.01 22.91
CA VAL A 145 -10.79 -8.56 22.21
C VAL A 145 -10.17 -9.71 23.01
N GLU A 146 -10.02 -9.55 24.32
CA GLU A 146 -9.48 -10.59 25.20
C GLU A 146 -10.34 -11.87 25.19
N ARG A 147 -11.66 -11.75 25.06
CA ARG A 147 -12.56 -12.93 24.95
C ARG A 147 -12.43 -13.70 23.64
N LEU A 148 -11.75 -13.16 22.62
CA LEU A 148 -11.54 -13.80 21.32
C LEU A 148 -10.18 -14.51 21.21
N THR A 149 -9.28 -14.30 22.17
CA THR A 149 -7.94 -14.91 22.24
C THR A 149 -7.88 -16.00 23.28
#